data_AF-A0A7X6WYV4-F1
#
_entry.id   AF-A0A7X6WYV4-F1
#
_cell.length_a   1.000
_cell.length_b   1.000
_cell.length_c   1.000
_cell.angle_alpha   90.00
_cell.angle_beta   90.00
_cell.angle_gamma   90.00
#
_symmetry.space_group_name_H-M   'P 1'
#
loop_
_entity.id
_entity.type
_entity.pdbx_description
1 polymer ?
#
loop_
_entity_poly.entity_id
_entity_poly.type
_entity_poly.pdbx_seq_one_letter_code
_entity_poly.pdbx_strand_id
1 'polypeptide(L)'
;METLYITSPTCRQHEMGSWHPECPERVDVINDQLLSSGILPFLDATDNPRPATEAEILRVHTQVHLDHLKKLSPASGYAAVDGDTSMNPHTLAAAFQAAGAGIAAVDAVMAGSAVSAFCNVRPPGHHAESGRAMGFCFFNNVAVAAAHALAHHGLSRVAIIDFDVHHGNGTEDIFYDEPRVMMCSFYQHPFYPNSRREGERDHMVNVPVDAYTTGFDLRQVVSDIWLPRLRAFEPELILVSAGFDAHREDEMGQLGMVESDYAWITDQLVMVAESCAQGRIISMLEGGYNLSSLGRSAVAHIRSLSKL
;
A
#
# COMPACT_ATOMS: atom_id res chain seq x y z
N MET A 1 -12.25 15.83 12.37
CA MET A 1 -10.98 15.13 12.56
C MET A 1 -10.39 14.95 11.19
N GLU A 2 -9.16 15.43 11.02
CA GLU A 2 -8.53 15.60 9.72
C GLU A 2 -7.94 14.28 9.22
N THR A 3 -7.80 14.16 7.91
CA THR A 3 -7.07 13.07 7.27
C THR A 3 -5.60 13.43 7.24
N LEU A 4 -4.78 12.57 7.84
CA LEU A 4 -3.34 12.76 7.89
C LEU A 4 -2.73 12.44 6.51
N TYR A 5 -1.91 13.33 5.99
CA TYR A 5 -1.14 13.13 4.78
C TYR A 5 0.34 13.02 5.13
N ILE A 6 0.89 11.82 5.06
CA ILE A 6 2.28 11.53 5.45
C ILE A 6 3.14 11.40 4.20
N THR A 7 4.22 12.15 4.12
CA THR A 7 5.26 11.99 3.09
C THR A 7 6.66 12.11 3.70
N SER A 8 7.71 11.94 2.89
CA SER A 8 9.08 12.19 3.34
C SER A 8 10.03 12.54 2.19
N PRO A 9 10.88 13.59 2.34
CA PRO A 9 11.98 13.86 1.43
C PRO A 9 12.97 12.70 1.30
N THR A 10 13.08 11.81 2.29
CA THR A 10 13.95 10.62 2.22
C THR A 10 13.44 9.63 1.17
N CYS A 11 12.11 9.44 1.08
CA CYS A 11 11.48 8.57 0.08
C CYS A 11 11.82 9.01 -1.36
N ARG A 12 12.00 10.32 -1.56
CA ARG A 12 12.37 10.90 -2.86
C ARG A 12 13.78 10.53 -3.32
N GLN A 13 14.70 10.19 -2.41
CA GLN A 13 16.09 9.89 -2.75
C GLN A 13 16.28 8.47 -3.33
N HIS A 14 15.29 7.59 -3.18
CA HIS A 14 15.30 6.26 -3.80
C HIS A 14 14.99 6.35 -5.29
N GLU A 15 15.93 5.86 -6.11
CA GLU A 15 15.77 5.63 -7.54
C GLU A 15 16.58 4.40 -7.96
N MET A 16 16.23 3.83 -9.12
CA MET A 16 16.80 2.60 -9.67
C MET A 16 17.34 2.79 -11.10
N GLY A 17 17.72 4.03 -11.43
CA GLY A 17 18.10 4.45 -12.77
C GLY A 17 16.99 5.22 -13.49
N SER A 18 17.38 6.12 -14.40
CA SER A 18 16.46 7.06 -15.07
C SER A 18 15.42 6.42 -15.99
N TRP A 19 15.59 5.14 -16.32
CA TRP A 19 14.66 4.37 -17.15
C TRP A 19 13.57 3.68 -16.33
N HIS A 20 13.73 3.62 -15.00
CA HIS A 20 12.88 2.82 -14.14
C HIS A 20 11.52 3.50 -13.90
N PRO A 21 10.38 2.82 -14.07
CA PRO A 21 9.05 3.43 -13.93
C PRO A 21 8.72 3.79 -12.48
N GLU A 22 9.24 3.03 -11.51
CA GLU A 22 9.19 3.36 -10.08
C GLU A 22 10.20 4.49 -9.78
N CYS A 23 9.81 5.73 -10.11
CA CYS A 23 10.68 6.91 -10.07
C CYS A 23 10.27 7.94 -9.00
N PRO A 24 11.19 8.83 -8.56
CA PRO A 24 10.91 9.88 -7.57
C PRO A 24 9.76 10.81 -7.92
N GLU A 25 9.51 11.07 -9.20
CA GLU A 25 8.45 11.95 -9.67
C GLU A 25 7.05 11.47 -9.27
N ARG A 26 6.89 10.17 -8.99
CA ARG A 26 5.61 9.57 -8.56
C ARG A 26 5.04 10.23 -7.30
N VAL A 27 5.89 10.51 -6.29
CA VAL A 27 5.42 11.19 -5.06
C VAL A 27 5.21 12.68 -5.29
N ASP A 28 5.96 13.30 -6.20
CA ASP A 28 5.81 14.72 -6.54
C ASP A 28 4.48 14.98 -7.23
N VAL A 29 4.11 14.16 -8.23
CA VAL A 29 2.90 14.40 -9.02
C VAL A 29 1.61 14.23 -8.21
N ILE A 30 1.63 13.40 -7.17
CA ILE A 30 0.53 13.33 -6.20
C ILE A 30 0.42 14.64 -5.42
N ASN A 31 1.55 15.17 -4.94
CA ASN A 31 1.58 16.43 -4.21
C ASN A 31 1.15 17.63 -5.09
N ASP A 32 1.65 17.69 -6.32
CA ASP A 32 1.29 18.72 -7.29
C ASP A 32 -0.20 18.65 -7.66
N GLN A 33 -0.74 17.44 -7.82
CA GLN A 33 -2.16 17.27 -8.09
C GLN A 33 -3.02 17.69 -6.89
N LEU A 34 -2.63 17.35 -5.65
CA LEU A 34 -3.32 17.79 -4.43
C LEU A 34 -3.35 19.32 -4.27
N LEU A 35 -2.25 19.98 -4.62
CA LEU A 35 -2.13 21.44 -4.65
C LEU A 35 -3.08 22.03 -5.71
N SER A 36 -2.98 21.56 -6.96
CA SER A 36 -3.75 22.11 -8.08
C SER A 36 -5.26 21.85 -7.96
N SER A 37 -5.67 20.75 -7.32
CA SER A 37 -7.07 20.44 -7.05
C SER A 37 -7.64 21.16 -5.83
N GLY A 38 -6.81 21.90 -5.09
CA GLY A 38 -7.22 22.63 -3.88
C GLY A 38 -7.56 21.75 -2.68
N ILE A 39 -7.11 20.49 -2.65
CA ILE A 39 -7.42 19.55 -1.55
C ILE A 39 -6.38 19.64 -0.44
N LEU A 40 -5.11 19.91 -0.75
CA LEU A 40 -4.04 19.91 0.24
C LEU A 40 -4.34 20.72 1.51
N PRO A 41 -4.98 21.92 1.45
CA PRO A 41 -5.32 22.68 2.66
C PRO A 41 -6.32 22.01 3.61
N PHE A 42 -6.97 20.92 3.20
CA PHE A 42 -7.92 20.15 4.02
C PHE A 42 -7.28 18.89 4.63
N LEU A 43 -5.98 18.67 4.42
CA LEU A 43 -5.22 17.55 4.95
C LEU A 43 -4.26 18.03 6.04
N ASP A 44 -4.09 17.24 7.09
CA ASP A 44 -3.05 17.46 8.09
C ASP A 44 -1.75 16.86 7.55
N ALA A 45 -0.86 17.70 7.01
CA ALA A 45 0.33 17.24 6.31
C ALA A 45 1.54 17.11 7.26
N THR A 46 2.23 15.98 7.21
CA THR A 46 3.52 15.75 7.89
C THR A 46 4.54 15.15 6.91
N ASP A 47 5.76 15.68 6.93
CA ASP A 47 6.79 15.41 5.93
C ASP A 47 8.05 14.71 6.47
N ASN A 48 8.01 14.21 7.72
CA ASN A 48 9.14 13.50 8.28
C ASN A 48 8.72 12.53 9.39
N PRO A 49 7.96 11.46 9.06
CA PRO A 49 7.63 10.45 10.06
C PRO A 49 8.91 9.81 10.62
N ARG A 50 8.84 9.25 11.83
CA ARG A 50 9.97 8.49 12.36
C ARG A 50 10.22 7.27 11.45
N PRO A 51 11.47 6.95 11.07
CA PRO A 51 11.75 5.69 10.38
C PRO A 51 11.41 4.49 11.29
N ALA A 52 10.95 3.40 10.68
CA ALA A 52 10.76 2.15 11.40
C ALA A 52 12.07 1.69 12.05
N THR A 53 11.98 1.09 13.23
CA THR A 53 13.10 0.40 13.87
C THR A 53 13.24 -1.00 13.30
N GLU A 54 14.43 -1.59 13.42
CA GLU A 54 14.65 -2.99 13.03
C GLU A 54 13.68 -3.94 13.74
N ALA A 55 13.39 -3.72 15.02
CA ALA A 55 12.44 -4.54 15.77
C ALA A 55 11.01 -4.46 15.20
N GLU A 56 10.62 -3.33 14.60
CA GLU A 56 9.32 -3.17 13.95
C GLU A 56 9.28 -3.89 12.60
N ILE A 57 10.37 -3.81 11.81
CA ILE A 57 10.53 -4.55 10.55
C ILE A 57 10.51 -6.06 10.79
N LEU A 58 11.21 -6.52 11.85
CA LEU A 58 11.32 -7.93 12.22
C LEU A 58 10.02 -8.55 12.75
N ARG A 59 8.93 -7.79 12.87
CA ARG A 59 7.60 -8.37 13.15
C ARG A 59 7.05 -9.15 11.97
N VAL A 60 7.47 -8.82 10.74
CA VAL A 60 6.96 -9.46 9.51
C VAL A 60 8.07 -10.00 8.62
N HIS A 61 9.27 -9.43 8.69
CA HIS A 61 10.41 -9.92 7.94
C HIS A 61 11.35 -10.75 8.81
N THR A 62 12.01 -11.72 8.18
CA THR A 62 13.06 -12.51 8.83
C THR A 62 14.32 -11.69 9.07
N GLN A 63 15.10 -12.06 10.08
CA GLN A 63 16.42 -11.46 10.32
C GLN A 63 17.35 -11.60 9.11
N VAL A 64 17.28 -12.74 8.42
CA VAL A 64 18.09 -13.03 7.22
C VAL A 64 17.78 -12.02 6.10
N HIS A 65 16.51 -11.70 5.88
CA HIS A 65 16.08 -10.70 4.90
C HIS A 65 16.64 -9.31 5.23
N LEU A 66 16.47 -8.86 6.46
CA LEU A 66 16.96 -7.56 6.90
C LEU A 66 18.49 -7.45 6.79
N ASP A 67 19.21 -8.46 7.26
CA ASP A 67 20.67 -8.49 7.18
C ASP A 67 21.16 -8.52 5.72
N HIS A 68 20.45 -9.22 4.85
CA HIS A 68 20.75 -9.26 3.43
C HIS A 68 20.64 -7.87 2.79
N LEU A 69 19.53 -7.15 3.00
CA LEU A 69 19.35 -5.79 2.46
C LEU A 69 20.36 -4.79 3.03
N LYS A 70 20.67 -4.89 4.33
CA LYS A 70 21.72 -4.06 4.97
C LYS A 70 23.09 -4.28 4.35
N LYS A 71 23.43 -5.54 4.03
CA LYS A 71 24.70 -5.90 3.38
C LYS A 71 24.73 -5.49 1.90
N LEU A 72 23.59 -5.57 1.22
CA LEU A 72 23.46 -5.26 -0.20
C LEU A 72 23.47 -3.75 -0.48
N SER A 73 22.97 -2.94 0.44
CA SER A 73 22.90 -1.47 0.32
C SER A 73 24.27 -0.89 -0.05
N PRO A 74 24.43 -0.32 -1.26
CA PRO A 74 25.74 0.11 -1.74
C PRO A 74 26.14 1.47 -1.15
N ALA A 75 27.44 1.71 -1.02
CA ALA A 75 27.96 3.05 -0.67
C ALA A 75 27.90 4.03 -1.86
N SER A 76 27.92 3.52 -3.09
CA SER A 76 27.79 4.28 -4.34
C SER A 76 27.30 3.38 -5.48
N GLY A 77 26.71 3.97 -6.51
CA GLY A 77 26.14 3.21 -7.64
C GLY A 77 24.92 2.40 -7.25
N TYR A 78 24.71 1.27 -7.94
CA TYR A 78 23.53 0.41 -7.78
C TYR A 78 23.93 -1.01 -7.40
N ALA A 79 23.11 -1.66 -6.58
CA ALA A 79 23.18 -3.09 -6.28
C ALA A 79 21.85 -3.76 -6.66
N ALA A 80 21.89 -4.73 -7.56
CA ALA A 80 20.70 -5.45 -8.00
C ALA A 80 20.18 -6.38 -6.89
N VAL A 81 18.86 -6.36 -6.67
CA VAL A 81 18.13 -7.31 -5.82
C VAL A 81 17.59 -8.46 -6.68
N ASP A 82 16.91 -8.13 -7.77
CA ASP A 82 16.42 -9.07 -8.77
C ASP A 82 16.51 -8.46 -10.19
N GLY A 83 15.65 -8.90 -11.13
CA GLY A 83 15.73 -8.50 -12.54
C GLY A 83 15.41 -7.03 -12.81
N ASP A 84 14.59 -6.41 -11.99
CA ASP A 84 14.13 -5.03 -12.15
C ASP A 84 14.20 -4.21 -10.85
N THR A 85 14.48 -4.83 -9.71
CA THR A 85 14.64 -4.15 -8.42
C THR A 85 16.12 -3.92 -8.10
N SER A 86 16.48 -2.68 -7.77
CA SER A 86 17.86 -2.30 -7.40
C SER A 86 17.90 -1.35 -6.22
N MET A 87 19.00 -1.35 -5.49
CA MET A 87 19.27 -0.40 -4.41
C MET A 87 20.31 0.62 -4.85
N ASN A 88 20.00 1.90 -4.69
CA ASN A 88 20.99 2.97 -4.59
C ASN A 88 21.37 3.21 -3.10
N PRO A 89 22.33 4.10 -2.78
CA PRO A 89 22.76 4.35 -1.39
C PRO A 89 21.69 4.88 -0.44
N HIS A 90 20.56 5.36 -0.97
CA HIS A 90 19.46 5.95 -0.20
C HIS A 90 18.29 4.98 0.01
N THR A 91 18.30 3.85 -0.71
CA THR A 91 17.15 2.93 -0.79
C THR A 91 16.79 2.35 0.56
N LEU A 92 17.77 1.90 1.34
CA LEU A 92 17.50 1.32 2.65
C LEU A 92 16.89 2.33 3.61
N ALA A 93 17.40 3.57 3.63
CA ALA A 93 16.85 4.64 4.45
C ALA A 93 15.42 4.99 4.03
N ALA A 94 15.15 5.07 2.73
CA ALA A 94 13.81 5.28 2.18
C ALA A 94 12.85 4.14 2.56
N ALA A 95 13.28 2.88 2.51
CA ALA A 95 12.46 1.73 2.88
C ALA A 95 12.07 1.75 4.38
N PHE A 96 13.01 2.08 5.28
CA PHE A 96 12.69 2.28 6.70
C PHE A 96 11.73 3.47 6.91
N GLN A 97 11.89 4.53 6.14
CA GLN A 97 11.02 5.70 6.18
C GLN A 97 9.59 5.38 5.73
N ALA A 98 9.44 4.63 4.63
CA ALA A 98 8.16 4.21 4.08
C ALA A 98 7.39 3.32 5.07
N ALA A 99 8.05 2.32 5.65
CA ALA A 99 7.45 1.48 6.70
C ALA A 99 7.11 2.29 7.96
N GLY A 100 7.98 3.26 8.33
CA GLY A 100 7.77 4.15 9.47
C GLY A 100 6.55 5.06 9.32
N ALA A 101 6.23 5.50 8.11
CA ALA A 101 5.02 6.28 7.83
C ALA A 101 3.75 5.50 8.18
N GLY A 102 3.69 4.22 7.81
CA GLY A 102 2.55 3.34 8.14
C GLY A 102 2.39 3.16 9.66
N ILE A 103 3.49 2.99 10.38
CA ILE A 103 3.50 2.91 11.85
C ILE A 103 2.96 4.22 12.46
N ALA A 104 3.48 5.37 12.01
CA ALA A 104 3.04 6.68 12.50
C ALA A 104 1.55 6.94 12.22
N ALA A 105 1.04 6.51 11.06
CA ALA A 105 -0.37 6.58 10.74
C ALA A 105 -1.22 5.72 11.68
N VAL A 106 -0.79 4.48 11.97
CA VAL A 106 -1.47 3.59 12.93
C VAL A 106 -1.51 4.24 14.31
N ASP A 107 -0.37 4.74 14.80
CA ASP A 107 -0.30 5.42 16.09
C ASP A 107 -1.27 6.62 16.18
N ALA A 108 -1.28 7.48 15.15
CA ALA A 108 -2.15 8.66 15.12
C ALA A 108 -3.64 8.30 15.11
N VAL A 109 -4.03 7.30 14.32
CA VAL A 109 -5.42 6.86 14.20
C VAL A 109 -5.89 6.13 15.46
N MET A 110 -5.02 5.31 16.07
CA MET A 110 -5.33 4.62 17.33
C MET A 110 -5.38 5.57 18.53
N ALA A 111 -4.58 6.64 18.52
CA ALA A 111 -4.62 7.70 19.54
C ALA A 111 -5.81 8.67 19.37
N GLY A 112 -6.53 8.60 18.23
CA GLY A 112 -7.65 9.49 17.92
C GLY A 112 -7.24 10.90 17.51
N SER A 113 -5.96 11.14 17.19
CA SER A 113 -5.51 12.42 16.63
C SER A 113 -5.83 12.54 15.14
N ALA A 114 -6.05 11.41 14.45
CA ALA A 114 -6.58 11.33 13.10
C ALA A 114 -7.67 10.25 13.03
N VAL A 115 -8.54 10.30 12.01
CA VAL A 115 -9.49 9.21 11.72
C VAL A 115 -9.04 8.38 10.52
N SER A 116 -8.42 9.05 9.54
CA SER A 116 -7.83 8.39 8.38
C SER A 116 -6.47 8.97 8.03
N ALA A 117 -5.69 8.22 7.26
CA ALA A 117 -4.38 8.67 6.78
C ALA A 117 -4.06 8.16 5.38
N PHE A 118 -3.32 8.95 4.60
CA PHE A 118 -2.69 8.53 3.34
C PHE A 118 -1.18 8.73 3.44
N CYS A 119 -0.41 7.65 3.24
CA CYS A 119 1.04 7.66 3.22
C CYS A 119 1.54 7.72 1.77
N ASN A 120 1.91 8.92 1.32
CA ASN A 120 2.56 9.16 0.03
C ASN A 120 4.06 8.85 0.14
N VAL A 121 4.41 7.57 0.09
CA VAL A 121 5.76 7.04 0.37
C VAL A 121 6.30 6.18 -0.76
N ARG A 122 7.63 6.04 -0.80
CA ARG A 122 8.39 5.16 -1.69
C ARG A 122 9.67 4.69 -0.98
N PRO A 123 10.16 3.47 -1.23
CA PRO A 123 9.65 2.44 -2.14
C PRO A 123 8.32 1.79 -1.69
N PRO A 124 7.58 1.11 -2.60
CA PRO A 124 6.36 0.36 -2.27
C PRO A 124 6.68 -0.91 -1.44
N GLY A 125 5.66 -1.67 -1.06
CA GLY A 125 5.82 -2.79 -0.12
C GLY A 125 5.11 -4.11 -0.42
N HIS A 126 3.96 -4.14 -1.11
CA HIS A 126 3.10 -5.33 -1.11
C HIS A 126 3.71 -6.61 -1.73
N HIS A 127 4.78 -6.52 -2.52
CA HIS A 127 5.52 -7.66 -3.07
C HIS A 127 6.60 -8.22 -2.14
N ALA A 128 7.02 -7.48 -1.11
CA ALA A 128 8.08 -7.93 -0.21
C ALA A 128 7.54 -9.05 0.71
N GLU A 129 7.97 -10.27 0.47
CA GLU A 129 7.69 -11.44 1.30
C GLU A 129 8.46 -11.36 2.62
N SER A 130 8.13 -12.24 3.57
CA SER A 130 8.84 -12.31 4.86
C SER A 130 10.36 -12.48 4.70
N GLY A 131 10.79 -13.20 3.67
CA GLY A 131 12.18 -13.55 3.41
C GLY A 131 12.80 -12.95 2.13
N ARG A 132 12.07 -12.15 1.36
CA ARG A 132 12.46 -11.79 -0.02
C ARG A 132 11.97 -10.41 -0.44
N ALA A 133 12.88 -9.60 -0.98
CA ALA A 133 12.56 -8.38 -1.73
C ALA A 133 12.37 -8.71 -3.21
N MET A 134 11.38 -8.09 -3.85
CA MET A 134 11.07 -8.25 -5.28
C MET A 134 10.05 -7.19 -5.73
N GLY A 135 9.91 -6.99 -7.04
CA GLY A 135 8.87 -6.12 -7.61
C GLY A 135 8.91 -4.69 -7.05
N PHE A 136 10.11 -4.13 -6.93
CA PHE A 136 10.38 -2.81 -6.36
C PHE A 136 10.19 -2.69 -4.84
N CYS A 137 9.73 -3.76 -4.16
CA CYS A 137 9.43 -3.76 -2.74
C CYS A 137 10.58 -4.35 -1.91
N PHE A 138 10.99 -3.62 -0.87
CA PHE A 138 12.09 -4.03 0.04
C PHE A 138 11.57 -4.47 1.41
N PHE A 139 10.63 -3.71 1.96
CA PHE A 139 9.86 -4.06 3.15
C PHE A 139 8.38 -3.94 2.83
N ASN A 140 7.55 -4.81 3.40
CA ASN A 140 6.11 -4.74 3.23
C ASN A 140 5.53 -3.70 4.20
N ASN A 141 5.40 -2.47 3.69
CA ASN A 141 4.98 -1.30 4.46
C ASN A 141 3.63 -1.54 5.17
N VAL A 142 2.63 -2.04 4.44
CA VAL A 142 1.28 -2.30 4.97
C VAL A 142 1.29 -3.46 5.96
N ALA A 143 2.07 -4.51 5.73
CA ALA A 143 2.22 -5.60 6.68
C ALA A 143 2.92 -5.17 7.97
N VAL A 144 3.95 -4.32 7.90
CA VAL A 144 4.59 -3.74 9.08
C VAL A 144 3.59 -2.91 9.89
N ALA A 145 2.75 -2.10 9.23
CA ALA A 145 1.70 -1.35 9.88
C ALA A 145 0.64 -2.26 10.54
N ALA A 146 0.20 -3.32 9.85
CA ALA A 146 -0.74 -4.30 10.40
C ALA A 146 -0.17 -5.01 11.63
N ALA A 147 1.05 -5.53 11.54
CA ALA A 147 1.72 -6.20 12.64
C ALA A 147 1.97 -5.24 13.83
N HIS A 148 2.21 -3.96 13.56
CA HIS A 148 2.29 -2.94 14.60
C HIS A 148 0.93 -2.73 15.29
N ALA A 149 -0.16 -2.61 14.54
CA ALA A 149 -1.50 -2.48 15.11
C ALA A 149 -1.89 -3.68 15.99
N LEU A 150 -1.55 -4.90 15.56
CA LEU A 150 -1.78 -6.11 16.34
C LEU A 150 -0.91 -6.17 17.61
N ALA A 151 0.40 -5.93 17.48
CA ALA A 151 1.35 -6.17 18.57
C ALA A 151 1.44 -5.01 19.58
N HIS A 152 1.33 -3.76 19.12
CA HIS A 152 1.46 -2.58 19.97
C HIS A 152 0.11 -2.09 20.50
N HIS A 153 -0.88 -1.99 19.62
CA HIS A 153 -2.23 -1.51 19.97
C HIS A 153 -3.21 -2.63 20.35
N GLY A 154 -2.80 -3.89 20.24
CA GLY A 154 -3.58 -5.03 20.72
C GLY A 154 -4.82 -5.35 19.90
N LEU A 155 -4.89 -4.90 18.64
CA LEU A 155 -6.01 -5.22 17.76
C LEU A 155 -6.08 -6.74 17.55
N SER A 156 -7.30 -7.25 17.45
CA SER A 156 -7.59 -8.65 17.19
C SER A 156 -7.97 -8.90 15.74
N ARG A 157 -8.44 -7.87 15.01
CA ARG A 157 -8.89 -7.99 13.61
C ARG A 157 -8.45 -6.78 12.79
N VAL A 158 -7.57 -6.98 11.82
CA VAL A 158 -7.11 -5.96 10.86
C VAL A 158 -7.44 -6.44 9.45
N ALA A 159 -8.05 -5.59 8.64
CA ALA A 159 -8.24 -5.89 7.21
C ALA A 159 -7.19 -5.15 6.38
N ILE A 160 -6.58 -5.85 5.42
CA ILE A 160 -5.73 -5.29 4.38
C ILE A 160 -6.49 -5.39 3.06
N ILE A 161 -6.69 -4.25 2.40
CA ILE A 161 -7.28 -4.17 1.07
C ILE A 161 -6.18 -3.87 0.08
N ASP A 162 -6.05 -4.69 -0.94
CA ASP A 162 -5.06 -4.48 -2.00
C ASP A 162 -5.78 -4.35 -3.35
N PHE A 163 -5.73 -3.16 -3.93
CA PHE A 163 -6.31 -2.87 -5.24
C PHE A 163 -5.24 -2.47 -6.27
N ASP A 164 -3.97 -2.73 -5.97
CA ASP A 164 -2.90 -2.72 -6.98
C ASP A 164 -3.20 -3.76 -8.06
N VAL A 165 -2.77 -3.51 -9.31
CA VAL A 165 -3.01 -4.45 -10.40
C VAL A 165 -2.26 -5.76 -10.21
N HIS A 166 -1.12 -5.73 -9.53
CA HIS A 166 -0.30 -6.89 -9.25
C HIS A 166 -0.74 -7.58 -7.97
N HIS A 167 -0.55 -8.90 -7.91
CA HIS A 167 -0.83 -9.62 -6.69
C HIS A 167 0.13 -9.19 -5.58
N GLY A 168 -0.40 -8.70 -4.45
CA GLY A 168 0.35 -8.51 -3.20
C GLY A 168 0.81 -9.83 -2.54
N ASN A 169 1.67 -10.59 -3.24
CA ASN A 169 2.19 -11.89 -2.81
C ASN A 169 2.96 -11.80 -1.49
N GLY A 170 3.61 -10.68 -1.21
CA GLY A 170 4.32 -10.46 0.05
C GLY A 170 3.36 -10.40 1.23
N THR A 171 2.23 -9.70 1.07
CA THR A 171 1.18 -9.62 2.09
C THR A 171 0.54 -10.98 2.31
N GLU A 172 0.25 -11.73 1.24
CA GLU A 172 -0.27 -13.10 1.34
C GLU A 172 0.73 -14.03 2.03
N ASP A 173 2.02 -13.98 1.70
CA ASP A 173 3.08 -14.77 2.35
C ASP A 173 3.12 -14.55 3.87
N ILE A 174 3.19 -13.28 4.27
CA ILE A 174 3.37 -12.88 5.67
C ILE A 174 2.18 -13.31 6.55
N PHE A 175 0.95 -13.18 6.04
CA PHE A 175 -0.26 -13.40 6.85
C PHE A 175 -1.01 -14.70 6.53
N TYR A 176 -0.47 -15.57 5.68
CA TYR A 176 -1.16 -16.77 5.22
C TYR A 176 -1.76 -17.61 6.36
N ASP A 177 -1.02 -17.75 7.47
CA ASP A 177 -1.45 -18.49 8.66
C ASP A 177 -1.81 -17.59 9.86
N GLU A 178 -2.12 -16.31 9.62
CA GLU A 178 -2.51 -15.33 10.64
C GLU A 178 -3.98 -14.89 10.46
N PRO A 179 -4.95 -15.58 11.11
CA PRO A 179 -6.38 -15.32 10.89
C PRO A 179 -6.88 -14.00 11.49
N ARG A 180 -6.04 -13.30 12.28
CA ARG A 180 -6.34 -11.94 12.75
C ARG A 180 -6.21 -10.89 11.65
N VAL A 181 -5.60 -11.24 10.52
CA VAL A 181 -5.50 -10.38 9.35
C VAL A 181 -6.32 -10.95 8.21
N MET A 182 -7.26 -10.17 7.67
CA MET A 182 -7.97 -10.51 6.44
C MET A 182 -7.39 -9.72 5.29
N MET A 183 -6.99 -10.40 4.21
CA MET A 183 -6.63 -9.76 2.94
C MET A 183 -7.81 -9.88 1.97
N CYS A 184 -8.25 -8.75 1.43
CA CYS A 184 -9.16 -8.70 0.29
C CYS A 184 -8.42 -8.03 -0.87
N SER A 185 -8.29 -8.73 -1.99
CA SER A 185 -7.62 -8.16 -3.17
C SER A 185 -8.28 -8.60 -4.46
N PHE A 186 -7.94 -7.88 -5.51
CA PHE A 186 -8.04 -8.35 -6.88
C PHE A 186 -6.66 -8.16 -7.49
N TYR A 187 -6.36 -8.92 -8.51
CA TYR A 187 -5.11 -8.75 -9.27
C TYR A 187 -5.27 -9.34 -10.65
N GLN A 188 -4.57 -8.76 -11.62
CA GLN A 188 -4.57 -9.28 -12.97
C GLN A 188 -3.91 -10.67 -13.01
N HIS A 189 -4.52 -11.63 -13.69
CA HIS A 189 -3.99 -12.98 -13.82
C HIS A 189 -4.35 -13.60 -15.19
N PRO A 190 -3.43 -14.34 -15.83
CA PRO A 190 -2.01 -14.51 -15.49
C PRO A 190 -1.21 -13.22 -15.72
N PHE A 191 -0.43 -12.80 -14.72
CA PHE A 191 0.40 -11.59 -14.74
C PHE A 191 1.51 -11.66 -13.67
N TYR A 192 2.48 -10.73 -13.64
CA TYR A 192 3.47 -10.66 -12.57
C TYR A 192 2.76 -10.52 -11.20
N PRO A 193 3.23 -11.18 -10.12
CA PRO A 193 4.41 -12.06 -9.98
C PRO A 193 4.23 -13.50 -10.45
N ASN A 194 3.06 -13.83 -11.00
CA ASN A 194 2.65 -15.18 -11.40
C ASN A 194 2.73 -16.21 -10.26
N SER A 195 2.56 -15.74 -9.03
CA SER A 195 2.40 -16.56 -7.84
C SER A 195 0.91 -16.65 -7.53
N ARG A 196 0.38 -17.87 -7.49
CA ARG A 196 -0.91 -18.15 -6.87
C ARG A 196 -0.66 -19.23 -5.82
N ARG A 197 -0.86 -18.90 -4.55
CA ARG A 197 -0.71 -19.89 -3.50
C ARG A 197 -1.90 -20.83 -3.51
N GLU A 198 -1.62 -22.13 -3.56
CA GLU A 198 -2.64 -23.16 -3.42
C GLU A 198 -2.98 -23.35 -1.93
N GLY A 199 -4.26 -23.64 -1.65
CA GLY A 199 -4.78 -23.84 -0.30
C GLY A 199 -5.66 -22.67 0.13
N GLU A 200 -6.93 -22.97 0.39
CA GLU A 200 -7.92 -21.98 0.79
C GLU A 200 -7.70 -21.57 2.25
N ARG A 201 -7.73 -20.26 2.49
CA ARG A 201 -7.81 -19.64 3.82
C ARG A 201 -8.98 -18.69 3.77
N ASP A 202 -9.89 -18.79 4.75
CA ASP A 202 -11.08 -17.95 4.80
C ASP A 202 -10.75 -16.45 4.97
N HIS A 203 -9.53 -16.11 5.37
CA HIS A 203 -9.06 -14.73 5.50
C HIS A 203 -8.19 -14.25 4.32
N MET A 204 -7.98 -15.08 3.28
CA MET A 204 -7.27 -14.70 2.04
C MET A 204 -8.24 -14.66 0.86
N VAL A 205 -8.86 -13.49 0.65
CA VAL A 205 -9.87 -13.25 -0.38
C VAL A 205 -9.23 -12.56 -1.58
N ASN A 206 -8.34 -13.28 -2.25
CA ASN A 206 -7.55 -12.77 -3.38
C ASN A 206 -8.19 -13.21 -4.71
N VAL A 207 -8.77 -12.25 -5.46
CA VAL A 207 -9.59 -12.52 -6.65
C VAL A 207 -8.78 -12.28 -7.94
N PRO A 208 -8.36 -13.34 -8.67
CA PRO A 208 -7.73 -13.15 -9.96
C PRO A 208 -8.76 -12.63 -10.98
N VAL A 209 -8.37 -11.67 -11.81
CA VAL A 209 -9.19 -11.12 -12.89
C VAL A 209 -8.42 -11.09 -14.21
N ASP A 210 -9.13 -11.22 -15.32
CA ASP A 210 -8.50 -11.25 -16.64
C ASP A 210 -8.00 -9.84 -17.04
N ALA A 211 -6.97 -9.80 -17.88
CA ALA A 211 -6.58 -8.56 -18.55
C ALA A 211 -7.80 -7.90 -19.24
N TYR A 212 -7.84 -6.57 -19.24
CA TYR A 212 -8.93 -5.75 -19.78
C TYR A 212 -10.26 -5.81 -19.02
N THR A 213 -10.29 -6.44 -17.84
CA THR A 213 -11.44 -6.36 -16.93
C THR A 213 -11.73 -4.89 -16.60
N THR A 214 -12.99 -4.49 -16.72
CA THR A 214 -13.37 -3.08 -16.63
C THR A 214 -13.52 -2.62 -15.17
N GLY A 215 -13.47 -1.31 -14.94
CA GLY A 215 -13.79 -0.74 -13.63
C GLY A 215 -15.17 -1.18 -13.11
N PHE A 216 -16.16 -1.33 -13.99
CA PHE A 216 -17.49 -1.84 -13.60
C PHE A 216 -17.43 -3.26 -13.02
N ASP A 217 -16.73 -4.17 -13.69
CA ASP A 217 -16.61 -5.56 -13.25
C ASP A 217 -15.82 -5.65 -11.93
N LEU A 218 -14.78 -4.82 -11.75
CA LEU A 218 -14.01 -4.74 -10.50
C LEU A 218 -14.86 -4.21 -9.34
N ARG A 219 -15.79 -3.27 -9.59
CA ARG A 219 -16.76 -2.86 -8.57
C ARG A 219 -17.67 -4.00 -8.16
N GLN A 220 -18.00 -4.93 -9.06
CA GLN A 220 -18.77 -6.14 -8.71
C GLN A 220 -17.95 -7.09 -7.84
N VAL A 221 -16.65 -7.27 -8.12
CA VAL A 221 -15.75 -8.03 -7.22
C VAL A 221 -15.79 -7.44 -5.81
N VAL A 222 -15.67 -6.11 -5.70
CA VAL A 222 -15.72 -5.42 -4.42
C VAL A 222 -17.08 -5.59 -3.75
N SER A 223 -18.20 -5.33 -4.45
CA SER A 223 -19.54 -5.38 -3.86
C SER A 223 -19.99 -6.78 -3.46
N ASP A 224 -19.71 -7.76 -4.31
CA ASP A 224 -20.29 -9.09 -4.20
C ASP A 224 -19.38 -10.05 -3.42
N ILE A 225 -18.07 -9.76 -3.38
CA ILE A 225 -17.06 -10.62 -2.72
C ILE A 225 -16.46 -9.92 -1.50
N TRP A 226 -15.88 -8.72 -1.64
CA TRP A 226 -15.14 -8.11 -0.53
C TRP A 226 -16.06 -7.59 0.59
N LEU A 227 -17.07 -6.77 0.25
CA LEU A 227 -17.90 -6.12 1.26
C LEU A 227 -18.62 -7.11 2.20
N PRO A 228 -19.19 -8.24 1.72
CA PRO A 228 -19.79 -9.24 2.61
C PRO A 228 -18.77 -9.84 3.57
N ARG A 229 -17.54 -10.10 3.09
CA ARG A 229 -16.46 -10.71 3.90
C ARG A 229 -15.92 -9.75 4.94
N LEU A 230 -15.70 -8.49 4.56
CA LEU A 230 -15.26 -7.43 5.47
C LEU A 230 -16.30 -7.17 6.57
N ARG A 231 -17.59 -7.11 6.22
CA ARG A 231 -18.66 -6.93 7.20
C ARG A 231 -18.78 -8.11 8.16
N ALA A 232 -18.57 -9.34 7.68
CA ALA A 232 -18.55 -10.52 8.53
C ALA A 232 -17.30 -10.60 9.43
N PHE A 233 -16.17 -10.08 8.96
CA PHE A 233 -14.92 -10.04 9.71
C PHE A 233 -14.90 -8.94 10.79
N GLU A 234 -15.68 -7.87 10.63
CA GLU A 234 -15.74 -6.73 11.55
C GLU A 234 -14.34 -6.20 11.95
N PRO A 235 -13.54 -5.74 10.97
CA PRO A 235 -12.19 -5.24 11.23
C PRO A 235 -12.22 -4.05 12.17
N GLU A 236 -11.23 -3.99 13.06
CA GLU A 236 -11.01 -2.88 13.99
C GLU A 236 -10.15 -1.76 13.36
N LEU A 237 -9.46 -2.08 12.26
CA LEU A 237 -8.68 -1.16 11.42
C LEU A 237 -8.67 -1.69 9.99
N ILE A 238 -8.83 -0.80 9.02
CA ILE A 238 -8.63 -1.09 7.60
C ILE A 238 -7.31 -0.44 7.15
N LEU A 239 -6.46 -1.23 6.51
CA LEU A 239 -5.24 -0.80 5.84
C LEU A 239 -5.41 -1.01 4.33
N VAL A 240 -4.89 -0.10 3.52
CA VAL A 240 -5.01 -0.16 2.06
C VAL A 240 -3.64 -0.12 1.42
N SER A 241 -3.30 -1.17 0.68
CA SER A 241 -2.24 -1.18 -0.34
C SER A 241 -2.80 -0.49 -1.58
N ALA A 242 -2.51 0.80 -1.70
CA ALA A 242 -3.10 1.67 -2.71
C ALA A 242 -2.19 1.80 -3.93
N GLY A 243 -2.26 0.80 -4.82
CA GLY A 243 -1.70 0.86 -6.16
C GLY A 243 -2.68 1.49 -7.15
N PHE A 244 -2.16 2.33 -8.04
CA PHE A 244 -2.99 3.03 -9.06
C PHE A 244 -2.68 2.58 -10.50
N ASP A 245 -1.98 1.47 -10.66
CA ASP A 245 -1.57 0.85 -11.93
C ASP A 245 -2.63 -0.06 -12.58
N ALA A 246 -3.78 -0.27 -11.93
CA ALA A 246 -4.98 -0.81 -12.57
C ALA A 246 -5.67 0.22 -13.49
N HIS A 247 -5.16 1.45 -13.55
CA HIS A 247 -5.70 2.53 -14.37
C HIS A 247 -5.46 2.23 -15.86
N ARG A 248 -6.44 2.51 -16.71
CA ARG A 248 -6.38 2.25 -18.17
C ARG A 248 -5.26 2.95 -18.94
N GLU A 249 -4.57 3.89 -18.30
CA GLU A 249 -3.47 4.67 -18.89
C GLU A 249 -2.10 4.19 -18.39
N ASP A 250 -2.08 3.24 -17.47
CA ASP A 250 -0.84 2.67 -16.95
C ASP A 250 -0.32 1.57 -17.88
N GLU A 251 1.00 1.56 -18.09
CA GLU A 251 1.66 0.59 -18.97
C GLU A 251 2.09 -0.69 -18.22
N MET A 252 2.07 -0.66 -16.89
CA MET A 252 2.44 -1.79 -16.02
C MET A 252 1.25 -2.68 -15.66
N GLY A 253 0.05 -2.35 -16.14
CA GLY A 253 -1.17 -3.14 -15.96
C GLY A 253 -2.03 -3.11 -17.22
N GLN A 254 -3.05 -3.95 -17.29
CA GLN A 254 -3.96 -4.01 -18.43
C GLN A 254 -5.44 -3.92 -18.00
N LEU A 255 -5.71 -3.48 -16.77
CA LEU A 255 -7.08 -3.29 -16.28
C LEU A 255 -7.67 -1.95 -16.75
N GLY A 256 -9.00 -1.86 -16.68
CA GLY A 256 -9.76 -0.75 -17.26
C GLY A 256 -10.20 0.34 -16.29
N MET A 257 -9.58 0.46 -15.10
CA MET A 257 -10.02 1.42 -14.08
C MET A 257 -9.77 2.87 -14.49
N VAL A 258 -10.56 3.76 -13.91
CA VAL A 258 -10.38 5.22 -13.91
C VAL A 258 -10.49 5.77 -12.50
N GLU A 259 -10.24 7.05 -12.33
CA GLU A 259 -10.27 7.75 -11.03
C GLU A 259 -11.58 7.53 -10.26
N SER A 260 -12.72 7.50 -10.97
CA SER A 260 -14.03 7.29 -10.35
C SER A 260 -14.22 5.88 -9.77
N ASP A 261 -13.45 4.89 -10.24
CA ASP A 261 -13.47 3.53 -9.69
C ASP A 261 -12.71 3.50 -8.36
N TYR A 262 -11.53 4.11 -8.31
CA TYR A 262 -10.76 4.25 -7.06
C TYR A 262 -11.54 5.03 -6.01
N ALA A 263 -12.19 6.15 -6.39
CA ALA A 263 -13.07 6.90 -5.50
C ALA A 263 -14.21 6.04 -4.95
N TRP A 264 -14.91 5.31 -5.83
CA TRP A 264 -16.03 4.45 -5.42
C TRP A 264 -15.59 3.34 -4.47
N ILE A 265 -14.46 2.66 -4.76
CA ILE A 265 -13.91 1.62 -3.87
C ILE A 265 -13.61 2.23 -2.50
N THR A 266 -12.97 3.40 -2.49
CA THR A 266 -12.62 4.11 -1.26
C THR A 266 -13.86 4.47 -0.45
N ASP A 267 -14.91 4.99 -1.08
CA ASP A 267 -16.18 5.29 -0.41
C ASP A 267 -16.78 4.04 0.25
N GLN A 268 -16.73 2.88 -0.44
CA GLN A 268 -17.19 1.62 0.16
C GLN A 268 -16.37 1.22 1.40
N LEU A 269 -15.04 1.34 1.32
CA LEU A 269 -14.15 1.00 2.42
C LEU A 269 -14.32 1.96 3.61
N VAL A 270 -14.50 3.26 3.35
CA VAL A 270 -14.83 4.25 4.38
C VAL A 270 -16.13 3.90 5.08
N MET A 271 -17.19 3.51 4.34
CA MET A 271 -18.45 3.07 4.94
C MET A 271 -18.29 1.81 5.81
N VAL A 272 -17.45 0.85 5.39
CA VAL A 272 -17.12 -0.31 6.24
C VAL A 272 -16.39 0.15 7.50
N ALA A 273 -15.36 0.98 7.36
CA ALA A 273 -14.59 1.51 8.49
C ALA A 273 -15.47 2.24 9.49
N GLU A 274 -16.40 3.08 9.04
CA GLU A 274 -17.36 3.78 9.89
C GLU A 274 -18.30 2.82 10.64
N SER A 275 -18.68 1.71 9.99
CA SER A 275 -19.60 0.74 10.58
C SER A 275 -18.99 -0.16 11.67
N CYS A 276 -17.72 -0.55 11.54
CA CYS A 276 -17.09 -1.54 12.44
C CYS A 276 -15.70 -1.16 12.98
N ALA A 277 -14.99 -0.22 12.33
CA ALA A 277 -13.64 0.21 12.70
C ALA A 277 -13.60 1.62 13.32
N GLN A 278 -14.74 2.20 13.72
CA GLN A 278 -14.85 3.59 14.23
C GLN A 278 -14.28 4.64 13.24
N GLY A 279 -14.40 4.36 11.94
CA GLY A 279 -13.87 5.20 10.86
C GLY A 279 -12.37 5.03 10.60
N ARG A 280 -11.66 4.15 11.33
CA ARG A 280 -10.21 3.97 11.20
C ARG A 280 -9.82 3.31 9.88
N ILE A 281 -9.22 4.08 8.98
CA ILE A 281 -8.72 3.62 7.69
C ILE A 281 -7.40 4.31 7.32
N ILE A 282 -6.40 3.54 6.97
CA ILE A 282 -5.07 4.05 6.57
C ILE A 282 -4.74 3.48 5.21
N SER A 283 -4.20 4.32 4.34
CA SER A 283 -3.79 3.95 2.99
C SER A 283 -2.31 4.24 2.78
N MET A 284 -1.62 3.37 2.06
CA MET A 284 -0.20 3.51 1.74
C MET A 284 -0.02 3.33 0.23
N LEU A 285 0.74 4.23 -0.38
CA LEU A 285 1.02 4.17 -1.82
C LEU A 285 1.82 2.90 -2.17
N GLU A 286 1.36 2.18 -3.19
CA GLU A 286 2.04 1.02 -3.80
C GLU A 286 2.47 1.38 -5.24
N GLY A 287 1.94 0.69 -6.27
CA GLY A 287 2.19 0.92 -7.69
C GLY A 287 1.43 2.10 -8.32
N GLY A 288 1.49 2.20 -9.64
CA GLY A 288 0.98 3.31 -10.45
C GLY A 288 2.11 4.16 -11.01
N TYR A 289 2.28 4.17 -12.32
CA TYR A 289 3.51 4.55 -13.02
C TYR A 289 3.26 5.55 -14.16
N ASN A 290 2.04 5.64 -14.67
CA ASN A 290 1.66 6.79 -15.48
C ASN A 290 1.43 8.01 -14.57
N LEU A 291 2.39 8.95 -14.58
CA LEU A 291 2.42 10.11 -13.68
C LEU A 291 1.12 10.93 -13.64
N SER A 292 0.48 11.15 -14.79
CA SER A 292 -0.76 11.94 -14.84
C SER A 292 -1.92 11.18 -14.20
N SER A 293 -2.11 9.93 -14.59
CA SER A 293 -3.19 9.10 -14.04
C SER A 293 -2.98 8.76 -12.56
N LEU A 294 -1.72 8.60 -12.12
CA LEU A 294 -1.34 8.40 -10.72
C LEU A 294 -1.80 9.59 -9.88
N GLY A 295 -1.39 10.81 -10.25
CA GLY A 295 -1.78 12.01 -9.52
C GLY A 295 -3.31 12.17 -9.43
N ARG A 296 -4.02 12.01 -10.55
CA ARG A 296 -5.49 12.12 -10.60
C ARG A 296 -6.19 11.04 -9.75
N SER A 297 -5.74 9.79 -9.84
CA SER A 297 -6.32 8.66 -9.12
C SER A 297 -6.06 8.73 -7.62
N ALA A 298 -4.83 9.06 -7.22
CA ALA A 298 -4.48 9.28 -5.82
C ALA A 298 -5.29 10.42 -5.22
N VAL A 299 -5.47 11.53 -5.95
CA VAL A 299 -6.34 12.63 -5.50
C VAL A 299 -7.80 12.21 -5.35
N ALA A 300 -8.33 11.41 -6.27
CA ALA A 300 -9.69 10.89 -6.16
C ALA A 300 -9.86 9.99 -4.92
N HIS A 301 -8.90 9.09 -4.67
CA HIS A 301 -8.82 8.26 -3.47
C HIS A 301 -8.76 9.10 -2.19
N ILE A 302 -7.82 10.05 -2.12
CA ILE A 302 -7.63 10.92 -0.94
C ILE A 302 -8.88 11.77 -0.67
N ARG A 303 -9.54 12.31 -1.71
CA ARG A 303 -10.79 13.07 -1.55
C ARG A 303 -11.87 12.23 -0.87
N SER A 304 -12.10 11.00 -1.36
CA SER A 304 -13.04 10.04 -0.77
C SER A 304 -12.64 9.65 0.66
N LEU A 305 -11.35 9.39 0.90
CA LEU A 305 -10.81 9.05 2.21
C LEU A 305 -11.01 10.16 3.25
N SER A 306 -10.94 11.42 2.80
CA SER A 306 -11.15 12.63 3.60
C SER A 306 -12.60 13.09 3.66
N LYS A 307 -13.51 12.46 2.91
CA LYS A 307 -14.93 12.83 2.79
C LYS A 307 -15.13 14.29 2.36
N LEU A 308 -14.36 14.72 1.36
CA LEU A 308 -14.35 16.08 0.79
C LEU A 308 -15.14 16.22 -0.51
#